data_AF-A0A7V0P4G2-F1
#
_entry.id   AF-A0A7V0P4G2-F1
#
_cell.length_a   1.000
_cell.length_b   1.000
_cell.length_c   1.000
_cell.angle_alpha   90.00
_cell.angle_beta   90.00
_cell.angle_gamma   90.00
#
_symmetry.space_group_name_H-M   'P 1'
#
loop_
_entity.id
_entity.type
_entity.pdbx_description
1 polymer ?
#
loop_
_entity_poly.entity_id
_entity_poly.type
_entity_poly.pdbx_seq_one_letter_code
_entity_poly.pdbx_strand_id
1 'polypeptide(L)'
;MLFLYDAHWVYLNTFSNGKIERWHQSLKKECIRPRCPLSLEEARRIVADFVVYYNTRRLHSALGYITPKDKLEGRENEIFATRDRKIEEAREQRKARRRAQRQRAVAAGMSAR
;
A
#
# COMPACT_ATOMS: atom_id res chain seq x y z
N MET A 1 5.99 2.95 19.84
CA MET A 1 5.26 1.89 20.55
C MET A 1 4.52 2.54 21.73
N LEU A 2 3.39 3.21 21.46
CA LEU A 2 2.63 3.99 22.45
C LEU A 2 1.14 3.62 22.32
N PHE A 3 0.81 2.36 22.58
CA PHE A 3 -0.58 1.88 22.50
C PHE A 3 -1.03 1.07 23.72
N LEU A 4 -0.30 1.08 24.84
CA LEU A 4 -0.62 0.21 25.99
C LEU A 4 -0.51 0.83 27.39
N TYR A 5 -0.49 2.16 27.54
CA TYR A 5 -0.57 2.80 28.87
C TYR A 5 -1.43 4.07 28.82
N ASP A 6 -2.76 3.91 28.76
CA ASP A 6 -3.73 4.74 29.51
C ASP A 6 -5.16 4.23 29.28
N ALA A 7 -5.51 3.14 29.96
CA ALA A 7 -6.72 2.37 29.72
C ALA A 7 -7.99 2.91 30.43
N HIS A 8 -7.99 4.12 30.98
CA HIS A 8 -9.13 4.59 31.79
C HIS A 8 -10.00 5.70 31.16
N TRP A 9 -9.59 6.43 30.12
CA TRP A 9 -10.42 7.54 29.58
C TRP A 9 -10.40 7.81 28.06
N VAL A 10 -9.70 7.03 27.24
CA VAL A 10 -9.53 7.35 25.79
C VAL A 10 -10.64 6.78 24.87
N TYR A 11 -11.57 5.98 25.39
CA TYR A 11 -12.66 5.35 24.60
C TYR A 11 -13.92 6.21 24.36
N LEU A 12 -13.91 7.50 24.70
CA LEU A 12 -15.09 8.39 24.62
C LEU A 12 -14.95 9.51 23.56
N ASN A 13 -14.22 9.28 22.47
CA ASN A 13 -14.16 10.21 21.35
C ASN A 13 -14.34 9.50 19.99
N THR A 14 -15.36 9.91 19.23
CA THR A 14 -15.70 9.44 17.87
C THR A 14 -14.52 9.51 16.89
N PHE A 15 -13.64 10.51 17.00
CA PHE A 15 -12.46 10.65 16.14
C PHE A 15 -11.39 9.57 16.39
N SER A 16 -11.25 9.11 17.64
CA SER A 16 -10.32 8.02 17.98
C SER A 16 -10.92 6.66 17.61
N ASN A 17 -12.22 6.49 17.81
CA ASN A 17 -12.95 5.25 17.52
C ASN A 17 -13.00 4.95 16.00
N GLY A 18 -13.09 5.97 15.14
CA GLY A 18 -13.15 5.77 13.69
C GLY A 18 -11.94 5.05 13.09
N LYS A 19 -10.75 5.14 13.71
CA LYS A 19 -9.55 4.42 13.22
C LYS A 19 -9.63 2.93 13.54
N ILE A 20 -10.02 2.59 14.77
CA ILE A 20 -10.15 1.19 15.19
C ILE A 20 -11.36 0.51 14.57
N GLU A 21 -12.45 1.24 14.34
CA GLU A 21 -13.62 0.76 13.61
C GLU A 21 -13.28 0.39 12.17
N ARG A 22 -12.54 1.24 11.45
CA ARG A 22 -12.06 0.93 10.08
C ARG A 22 -11.12 -0.28 10.07
N TRP A 23 -10.24 -0.39 11.06
CA TRP A 23 -9.37 -1.55 11.19
C TRP A 23 -10.18 -2.84 11.41
N HIS A 24 -11.15 -2.83 12.33
CA HIS A 24 -12.07 -3.94 12.56
C HIS A 24 -12.87 -4.31 11.32
N GLN A 25 -13.31 -3.33 10.53
CA GLN A 25 -14.01 -3.58 9.27
C GLN A 25 -13.13 -4.36 8.29
N SER A 26 -11.87 -3.94 8.10
CA SER A 26 -10.89 -4.65 7.26
C SER A 26 -10.60 -6.04 7.79
N LEU A 27 -10.38 -6.21 9.10
CA LEU A 27 -10.16 -7.53 9.71
C LEU A 27 -11.33 -8.48 9.43
N LYS A 28 -12.56 -8.04 9.70
CA LYS A 28 -13.74 -8.88 9.47
C LYS A 28 -13.92 -9.21 7.98
N LYS A 29 -13.70 -8.25 7.07
CA LYS A 29 -13.95 -8.42 5.63
C LYS A 29 -12.86 -9.23 4.92
N GLU A 30 -11.59 -8.95 5.22
CA GLU A 30 -10.43 -9.50 4.49
C GLU A 30 -9.87 -10.76 5.16
N CYS A 31 -10.11 -10.97 6.45
CA CYS A 31 -9.51 -12.07 7.22
C CYS A 31 -10.54 -13.10 7.72
N ILE A 32 -11.52 -12.66 8.52
CA ILE A 32 -12.43 -13.59 9.22
C ILE A 32 -13.48 -14.18 8.27
N ARG A 33 -14.18 -13.34 7.49
CA ARG A 33 -15.25 -13.82 6.59
C ARG A 33 -14.76 -14.77 5.49
N PRO A 34 -13.57 -14.57 4.87
CA PRO A 34 -13.10 -15.51 3.85
C PRO A 34 -12.58 -16.83 4.43
N ARG A 35 -12.05 -16.82 5.66
CA ARG A 35 -11.39 -18.00 6.24
C ARG A 35 -12.28 -18.81 7.18
N CYS A 36 -13.32 -18.20 7.75
CA CYS A 36 -14.31 -18.85 8.62
C CYS A 36 -13.68 -19.84 9.63
N PRO A 37 -12.82 -19.37 10.56
CA PRO A 37 -12.13 -20.26 11.49
C PRO A 37 -13.13 -21.07 12.32
N LEU A 38 -12.85 -22.36 12.48
CA LEU A 38 -13.74 -23.29 13.17
C LEU A 38 -13.33 -23.50 14.64
N SER A 39 -12.16 -23.00 15.03
CA SER A 39 -11.68 -23.03 16.41
C SER A 39 -11.07 -21.70 16.84
N LEU A 40 -11.00 -21.49 18.16
CA LEU A 40 -10.38 -20.30 18.73
C LEU A 40 -8.87 -20.24 18.45
N GLU A 41 -8.19 -21.39 18.47
CA GLU A 41 -6.76 -21.49 18.17
C GLU A 41 -6.48 -21.10 16.71
N GLU A 42 -7.29 -21.63 15.78
CA GLU A 42 -7.19 -21.28 14.37
C GLU A 42 -7.46 -19.79 14.15
N ALA A 43 -8.50 -19.24 14.79
CA ALA A 43 -8.81 -17.82 14.75
C ALA A 43 -7.62 -16.97 15.22
N ARG A 44 -6.96 -17.35 16.32
CA ARG A 44 -5.78 -16.62 16.83
C ARG A 44 -4.64 -16.63 15.83
N ARG A 45 -4.31 -17.78 15.23
CA ARG A 45 -3.25 -17.88 14.22
C ARG A 45 -3.56 -17.02 13.00
N ILE A 46 -4.78 -17.14 12.47
CA ILE A 46 -5.23 -16.39 11.30
C ILE A 46 -5.20 -14.87 11.54
N VAL A 47 -5.62 -14.43 12.73
CA VAL A 47 -5.57 -13.01 13.10
C VAL A 47 -4.13 -12.53 13.24
N ALA A 48 -3.25 -13.31 13.88
CA ALA A 48 -1.83 -12.96 14.01
C ALA A 48 -1.16 -12.79 12.63
N ASP A 49 -1.38 -13.73 11.72
CA ASP A 49 -0.87 -13.65 10.34
C ASP A 49 -1.42 -12.42 9.61
N PHE A 50 -2.70 -12.12 9.82
CA PHE A 50 -3.31 -10.94 9.22
C PHE A 50 -2.73 -9.64 9.79
N VAL A 51 -2.45 -9.55 11.09
CA VAL A 51 -1.82 -8.36 11.70
C VAL A 51 -0.44 -8.13 11.10
N VAL A 52 0.36 -9.19 10.95
CA VAL A 52 1.68 -9.10 10.31
C VAL A 52 1.52 -8.62 8.87
N TYR A 53 0.62 -9.23 8.09
CA TYR A 53 0.33 -8.81 6.72
C TYR A 53 -0.12 -7.34 6.64
N TYR A 54 -1.06 -6.93 7.48
CA TYR A 54 -1.64 -5.60 7.49
C TYR A 54 -0.58 -4.53 7.75
N ASN A 55 0.32 -4.78 8.70
CA ASN A 55 1.34 -3.79 9.08
C ASN A 55 2.54 -3.77 8.13
N THR A 56 2.91 -4.91 7.53
CA THR A 56 4.19 -5.04 6.80
C THR A 56 4.06 -5.17 5.29
N ARG A 57 2.88 -5.50 4.77
CA ARG A 57 2.69 -5.78 3.33
C ARG A 57 1.51 -5.06 2.72
N ARG A 58 0.43 -4.83 3.47
CA ARG A 58 -0.76 -4.14 2.95
C ARG A 58 -0.43 -2.67 2.66
N LEU A 59 -0.70 -2.22 1.44
CA LEU A 59 -0.53 -0.81 1.05
C LEU A 59 -1.82 -0.04 1.31
N HIS A 60 -1.70 1.14 1.91
CA HIS A 60 -2.85 1.97 2.29
C HIS A 60 -2.91 3.24 1.45
N SER A 61 -3.99 3.41 0.68
CA SER A 61 -4.20 4.61 -0.14
C SER A 61 -4.16 5.91 0.68
N ALA A 62 -4.77 5.90 1.88
CA ALA A 62 -4.72 7.01 2.82
C ALA A 62 -3.29 7.36 3.32
N LEU A 63 -2.33 6.46 3.12
CA LEU A 63 -0.92 6.69 3.46
C LEU A 63 -0.05 6.93 2.20
N GLY A 64 -0.64 7.11 1.01
CA GLY A 64 0.13 7.21 -0.24
C GLY A 64 0.64 5.85 -0.73
N TYR A 65 -0.11 4.77 -0.45
CA TYR A 65 0.27 3.40 -0.78
C TYR A 65 1.60 2.99 -0.15
N ILE A 66 1.82 3.32 1.12
CA ILE A 66 2.90 2.76 1.95
C ILE A 66 2.31 1.85 3.03
N THR A 67 3.13 0.99 3.61
CA THR A 67 2.70 0.12 4.71
C THR A 67 2.68 0.90 6.03
N PRO A 68 1.84 0.51 7.01
CA PRO A 68 1.82 1.14 8.32
C PRO A 68 3.19 1.08 9.02
N LYS A 69 3.93 -0.02 8.85
CA LYS A 69 5.29 -0.17 9.39
C LYS A 69 6.26 0.83 8.77
N ASP A 70 6.29 0.96 7.45
CA ASP A 70 7.19 1.92 6.78
C ASP A 70 6.89 3.36 7.20
N LYS A 71 5.61 3.69 7.39
CA LYS A 71 5.20 4.99 7.89
C LYS A 71 5.66 5.24 9.32
N LEU A 72 5.51 4.25 10.20
CA LEU A 72 5.95 4.34 11.59
C LEU A 72 7.47 4.52 11.70
N GLU A 73 8.22 3.89 10.79
CA GLU A 73 9.68 3.99 10.70
C GLU A 73 10.15 5.27 9.98
N GLY A 74 9.24 6.14 9.52
CA GLY A 74 9.58 7.40 8.85
C GLY A 74 10.17 7.24 7.44
N ARG A 75 10.06 6.06 6.83
CA ARG A 75 10.63 5.76 5.50
C ARG A 75 9.81 6.30 4.32
N GLU A 76 8.79 7.11 4.59
CA GLU A 76 7.85 7.60 3.59
C GLU A 76 8.53 8.44 2.51
N ASN A 77 9.41 9.37 2.89
CA ASN A 77 10.09 10.27 1.97
C ASN A 77 11.00 9.50 1.00
N GLU A 78 11.74 8.51 1.49
CA GLU A 78 12.62 7.67 0.67
C GLU A 78 11.83 6.83 -0.34
N ILE A 79 10.68 6.29 0.09
CA ILE A 79 9.80 5.51 -0.77
C ILE A 79 9.20 6.39 -1.87
N PHE A 80 8.76 7.60 -1.54
CA PHE A 80 8.21 8.52 -2.53
C PHE A 80 9.29 8.99 -3.51
N ALA A 81 10.46 9.41 -3.03
CA ALA A 81 11.57 9.81 -3.90
C ALA A 81 11.98 8.69 -4.88
N THR A 82 12.04 7.44 -4.39
CA THR A 82 12.35 6.29 -5.24
C THR A 82 11.30 6.06 -6.31
N ARG A 83 10.02 6.26 -5.99
CA ARG A 83 8.90 6.11 -6.95
C ARG A 83 8.94 7.20 -8.00
N ASP A 84 9.14 8.44 -7.60
CA ASP A 84 9.20 9.57 -8.53
C ASP A 84 10.33 9.41 -9.54
N ARG A 85 11.51 8.97 -9.08
CA ARG A 85 12.64 8.62 -9.96
C ARG A 85 12.24 7.56 -11.00
N LYS A 86 11.63 6.45 -10.57
CA LYS A 86 11.19 5.38 -11.49
C LYS A 86 10.15 5.87 -12.50
N ILE A 87 9.24 6.75 -12.08
CA ILE A 87 8.22 7.32 -12.96
C ILE A 87 8.88 8.20 -14.02
N GLU A 88 9.86 9.02 -13.64
CA GLU A 88 10.55 9.90 -14.57
C GLU A 88 11.43 9.12 -15.56
N GLU A 89 12.16 8.11 -15.10
CA GLU A 89 12.90 7.18 -15.97
C GLU A 89 11.97 6.53 -17.01
N ALA A 90 10.80 6.04 -16.56
CA ALA A 90 9.81 5.44 -17.45
C ALA A 90 9.23 6.47 -18.45
N ARG A 91 9.08 7.74 -18.06
CA ARG A 91 8.64 8.81 -18.97
C ARG A 91 9.68 9.07 -20.06
N GLU A 92 10.95 9.17 -19.70
CA GLU A 92 12.03 9.39 -20.67
C GLU A 92 12.18 8.22 -21.65
N GLN A 93 12.14 6.98 -21.15
CA GLN A 93 12.14 5.79 -22.02
C GLN A 93 10.98 5.80 -23.01
N ARG A 94 9.78 6.19 -22.57
CA ARG A 94 8.61 6.31 -23.45
C ARG A 94 8.78 7.43 -24.48
N LYS A 95 9.40 8.57 -24.12
CA LYS A 95 9.70 9.66 -25.07
C LYS A 95 10.70 9.19 -26.13
N ALA A 96 11.79 8.55 -25.71
CA ALA A 96 12.82 8.02 -26.60
C ALA A 96 12.24 6.98 -27.58
N ARG A 97 11.44 6.03 -27.08
CA ARG A 97 10.79 5.01 -27.92
C ARG A 97 9.87 5.64 -28.97
N ARG A 98 9.09 6.66 -28.59
CA ARG A 98 8.22 7.39 -29.55
C ARG A 98 9.04 8.11 -30.62
N ARG A 99 10.15 8.76 -30.25
CA ARG A 99 11.05 9.43 -31.21
C ARG A 99 11.66 8.44 -32.19
N ALA A 100 12.20 7.32 -31.70
CA ALA A 100 12.77 6.26 -32.54
C ALA A 100 11.72 5.66 -33.49
N GLN A 101 10.49 5.42 -33.01
CA GLN A 101 9.41 4.92 -33.86
C GLN A 101 9.04 5.91 -34.97
N ARG A 102 8.96 7.21 -34.64
CA ARG A 102 8.71 8.26 -35.63
C ARG A 102 9.83 8.34 -36.68
N GLN A 103 11.09 8.28 -36.26
CA GLN A 103 12.24 8.28 -37.17
C GLN A 103 12.24 7.07 -38.10
N ARG A 104 11.95 5.87 -37.56
CA ARG A 104 11.81 4.64 -38.37
C ARG A 104 10.67 4.75 -39.40
N ALA A 105 9.52 5.32 -39.01
CA ALA A 105 8.40 5.51 -39.94
C ALA A 105 8.75 6.49 -41.07
N VAL A 106 9.45 7.58 -40.78
CA VAL A 106 9.93 8.52 -41.79
C VAL A 106 10.93 7.85 -42.74
N ALA A 107 11.91 7.13 -42.21
CA ALA A 107 12.91 6.42 -43.02
C ALA A 107 12.27 5.34 -43.93
N ALA A 108 11.32 4.57 -43.41
CA ALA A 108 10.57 3.59 -44.19
C ALA A 108 9.74 4.25 -45.31
N GLY A 109 9.14 5.42 -45.04
CA GLY A 109 8.41 6.20 -46.05
C GLY A 109 9.29 6.83 -47.12
N MET A 110 10.55 7.17 -46.79
CA MET A 110 11.53 7.69 -47.76
C MET A 110 12.13 6.59 -48.65
N SER A 111 12.23 5.35 -48.16
CA SER A 111 12.73 4.21 -48.94
C SER A 111 11.70 3.62 -49.92
N ALA A 112 10.42 4.00 -49.80
CA ALA A 112 9.32 3.49 -50.62
C ALA A 112 8.96 4.42 -51.79
N ARG A 113 9.73 5.48 -52.02
CA ARG A 113 9.65 6.38 -53.18
C ARG A 113 10.91 6.25 -54.02
#